data_AF-A0A5G2QTI5-F1
#
_entry.id   AF-A0A5G2QTI5-F1
#
_cell.length_a   1.000
_cell.length_b   1.000
_cell.length_c   1.000
_cell.angle_alpha   90.00
_cell.angle_beta   90.00
_cell.angle_gamma   90.00
#
_symmetry.space_group_name_H-M   'P 1'
#
loop_
_entity.id
_entity.type
_entity.pdbx_description
1 polymer ?
#
loop_
_entity_poly.entity_id
_entity_poly.type
_entity_poly.pdbx_seq_one_letter_code
_entity_poly.pdbx_strand_id
1 'polypeptide(L)'
;MNKEKKNEKSEEHLREIWDNIKHINNRIMLVPEGERQKGSEKIFEEIITENFPSMGKETLTQVEGAQRFPYKITHRRNAARHIPIKLTKIKFKEKILRTTREKQQVTHKGIPIRITADLSVETLQARGNGNIFFRFMKRKNLEPRILYPAKFSFRFDGEIKSFADKENLRKFSTSKPVLHQLLKELL
;
A
#
# COMPACT_ATOMS: atom_id res chain seq x y z
N MET A 1 -9.08 -28.19 -16.62
CA MET A 1 -7.90 -28.04 -15.74
C MET A 1 -6.75 -27.18 -16.31
N ASN A 2 -6.46 -27.17 -17.64
CA ASN A 2 -5.36 -26.35 -18.21
C ASN A 2 -5.70 -24.89 -18.56
N LYS A 3 -6.96 -24.54 -18.84
CA LYS A 3 -7.36 -23.14 -19.15
C LYS A 3 -7.39 -22.24 -17.91
N GLU A 4 -7.96 -22.72 -16.80
CA GLU A 4 -8.04 -21.96 -15.54
C GLU A 4 -6.65 -21.61 -14.99
N LYS A 5 -5.75 -22.59 -14.93
CA LYS A 5 -4.35 -22.37 -14.51
C LYS A 5 -3.58 -21.41 -15.43
N LYS A 6 -3.95 -21.33 -16.71
CA LYS A 6 -3.34 -20.40 -17.68
C LYS A 6 -3.85 -18.98 -17.48
N ASN A 7 -5.15 -18.84 -17.20
CA ASN A 7 -5.79 -17.55 -16.92
C ASN A 7 -5.31 -16.97 -15.59
N GLU A 8 -5.22 -17.77 -14.54
CA GLU A 8 -4.73 -17.34 -13.22
C GLU A 8 -3.28 -16.82 -13.27
N LYS A 9 -2.40 -17.52 -14.00
CA LYS A 9 -1.03 -17.03 -14.26
C LYS A 9 -1.01 -15.72 -15.05
N SER A 10 -1.96 -15.51 -15.96
CA SER A 10 -2.02 -14.26 -16.73
C SER A 10 -2.50 -13.09 -15.87
N GLU A 11 -3.45 -13.29 -14.96
CA GLU A 11 -3.91 -12.27 -14.02
C GLU A 11 -2.82 -11.90 -13.01
N GLU A 12 -2.09 -12.89 -12.49
CA GLU A 12 -0.93 -12.65 -11.63
C GLU A 12 0.17 -11.86 -12.33
N HIS A 13 0.45 -12.17 -13.60
CA HIS A 13 1.42 -11.44 -14.39
C HIS A 13 0.98 -9.98 -14.64
N LEU A 14 -0.30 -9.75 -14.96
CA LEU A 14 -0.84 -8.40 -15.10
C LEU A 14 -0.75 -7.60 -13.80
N ARG A 15 -1.01 -8.25 -12.66
CA ARG A 15 -0.86 -7.66 -11.33
C ARG A 15 0.58 -7.20 -11.10
N GLU A 16 1.57 -8.06 -11.39
CA GLU A 16 2.99 -7.73 -11.25
C GLU A 16 3.41 -6.56 -12.14
N ILE A 17 2.96 -6.53 -13.40
CA ILE A 17 3.24 -5.41 -14.32
C ILE A 17 2.67 -4.11 -13.75
N TRP A 18 1.42 -4.12 -13.30
CA TRP A 18 0.78 -2.91 -12.74
C TRP A 18 1.45 -2.42 -11.48
N ASP A 19 1.81 -3.33 -10.57
CA ASP A 19 2.53 -2.98 -9.36
C ASP A 19 3.92 -2.43 -9.69
N ASN A 20 4.63 -3.04 -10.65
CA ASN A 20 5.91 -2.52 -11.14
C ASN A 20 5.78 -1.13 -11.78
N ILE A 21 4.70 -0.82 -12.50
CA ILE A 21 4.48 0.54 -13.03
C ILE A 21 4.24 1.53 -11.88
N LYS A 22 3.51 1.11 -10.84
CA LYS A 22 3.13 1.95 -9.70
C LYS A 22 4.12 1.93 -8.55
N HIS A 23 5.22 1.17 -8.66
CA HIS A 23 6.13 0.91 -7.54
C HIS A 23 6.80 2.18 -6.99
N ILE A 24 6.94 3.22 -7.80
CA ILE A 24 7.44 4.56 -7.40
C ILE A 24 6.35 5.53 -6.97
N ASN A 25 5.08 5.19 -7.19
CA ASN A 25 3.97 6.09 -6.96
C ASN A 25 3.49 6.04 -5.49
N ASN A 26 3.15 7.22 -4.98
CA ASN A 26 2.34 7.38 -3.78
C ASN A 26 0.92 7.83 -4.16
N ARG A 27 -0.04 7.60 -3.28
CA ARG A 27 -1.43 7.99 -3.44
C ARG A 27 -1.87 8.84 -2.26
N ILE A 28 -2.38 10.03 -2.53
CA ILE A 28 -3.00 10.89 -1.53
C ILE A 28 -4.51 10.81 -1.66
N MET A 29 -5.18 10.68 -0.52
CA MET A 29 -6.64 10.61 -0.41
C MET A 29 -7.16 11.71 0.53
N LEU A 30 -8.44 12.05 0.36
CA LEU A 30 -9.20 13.00 1.17
C LEU A 30 -8.78 14.47 1.00
N VAL A 31 -8.14 14.81 -0.12
CA VAL A 31 -7.79 16.21 -0.44
C VAL A 31 -8.99 16.92 -1.10
N PRO A 32 -9.48 18.06 -0.56
CA PRO A 32 -10.64 18.79 -1.12
C PRO A 32 -10.46 19.21 -2.59
N GLU A 33 -11.52 19.16 -3.42
CA GLU A 33 -11.45 19.43 -4.87
C GLU A 33 -11.26 20.90 -5.28
N GLY A 34 -11.46 21.86 -4.37
CA GLY A 34 -11.45 23.30 -4.69
C GLY A 34 -10.10 23.86 -5.16
N GLU A 35 -9.00 23.13 -4.96
CA GLU A 35 -7.63 23.63 -5.18
C GLU A 35 -7.06 23.36 -6.59
N ARG A 36 -7.93 23.17 -7.60
CA ARG A 36 -7.52 22.80 -8.96
C ARG A 36 -6.53 23.77 -9.61
N GLN A 37 -6.63 25.07 -9.32
CA GLN A 37 -5.77 26.09 -9.92
C GLN A 37 -4.31 26.01 -9.45
N LYS A 38 -4.04 25.46 -8.26
CA LYS A 38 -2.68 25.41 -7.70
C LYS A 38 -1.81 24.29 -8.29
N GLY A 39 -2.38 23.35 -9.05
CA GLY A 39 -1.67 22.15 -9.51
C GLY A 39 -1.48 21.14 -8.37
N SER A 40 -1.55 19.84 -8.67
CA SER A 40 -1.50 18.82 -7.61
C SER A 40 -0.10 18.65 -7.00
N GLU A 41 0.93 19.09 -7.70
CA GLU A 41 2.33 19.08 -7.24
C GLU A 41 2.54 20.08 -6.09
N LYS A 42 2.05 21.31 -6.24
CA LYS A 42 2.11 22.32 -5.17
C LYS A 42 1.33 21.89 -3.93
N ILE A 43 0.18 21.23 -4.12
CA ILE A 43 -0.57 20.66 -2.99
C ILE A 43 0.29 19.64 -2.24
N PHE A 44 1.03 18.80 -2.95
CA PHE A 44 1.91 17.84 -2.31
C PHE A 44 3.08 18.51 -1.57
N GLU A 45 3.66 19.56 -2.15
CA GLU A 45 4.71 20.34 -1.50
C GLU A 45 4.21 21.03 -0.21
N GLU A 46 3.02 21.62 -0.24
CA GLU A 46 2.34 22.18 0.93
C GLU A 46 2.18 21.10 2.02
N ILE A 47 1.70 19.91 1.66
CA ILE A 47 1.54 18.77 2.58
C ILE A 47 2.87 18.35 3.19
N ILE A 48 3.94 18.19 2.39
CA ILE A 48 5.23 17.76 2.92
C ILE A 48 5.85 18.84 3.80
N THR A 49 5.71 20.12 3.46
CA THR A 49 6.23 21.22 4.27
C THR A 49 5.49 21.33 5.60
N GLU A 50 4.16 21.18 5.59
CA GLU A 50 3.32 21.19 6.79
C GLU A 50 3.64 20.00 7.72
N ASN A 51 3.84 18.80 7.15
CA ASN A 51 3.92 17.58 7.95
C ASN A 51 5.34 17.10 8.23
N PHE A 52 6.28 17.32 7.32
CA PHE A 52 7.62 16.75 7.32
C PHE A 52 8.66 17.84 6.97
N PRO A 53 8.91 18.82 7.86
CA PRO A 53 9.78 19.96 7.58
C PRO A 53 11.22 19.56 7.22
N SER A 54 11.70 18.41 7.70
CA SER A 54 13.02 17.86 7.36
C SER A 54 13.15 17.41 5.90
N MET A 55 12.05 17.27 5.16
CA MET A 55 12.02 16.82 3.77
C MET A 55 11.62 17.91 2.76
N GLY A 56 11.07 19.04 3.21
CA GLY A 56 10.46 20.05 2.34
C GLY A 56 11.39 20.69 1.30
N LYS A 57 12.72 20.65 1.50
CA LYS A 57 13.70 21.13 0.51
C LYS A 57 14.00 20.11 -0.60
N GLU A 58 13.84 18.82 -0.32
CA GLU A 58 14.14 17.73 -1.27
C GLU A 58 12.94 17.42 -2.19
N THR A 59 11.72 17.81 -1.83
CA THR A 59 10.49 17.39 -2.51
C THR A 59 10.36 17.85 -3.95
N LEU A 60 10.69 19.11 -4.25
CA LEU A 60 10.51 19.70 -5.58
C LEU A 60 11.26 18.93 -6.68
N THR A 61 12.45 18.41 -6.37
CA THR A 61 13.28 17.67 -7.34
C THR A 61 12.87 16.20 -7.48
N GLN A 62 12.04 15.69 -6.57
CA GLN A 62 11.70 14.26 -6.50
C GLN A 62 10.33 13.93 -7.09
N VAL A 63 9.52 14.93 -7.48
CA VAL A 63 8.20 14.73 -8.08
C VAL A 63 8.31 14.82 -9.60
N GLU A 64 7.89 13.78 -10.30
CA GLU A 64 7.83 13.74 -11.77
C GLU A 64 6.45 14.19 -12.28
N GLY A 65 5.40 13.92 -11.51
CA GLY A 65 4.06 14.35 -11.86
C GLY A 65 3.05 14.03 -10.77
N ALA A 66 2.12 14.95 -10.53
CA ALA A 66 0.96 14.70 -9.69
C ALA A 66 -0.32 15.17 -10.38
N GLN A 67 -1.33 14.32 -10.41
CA GLN A 67 -2.61 14.67 -11.02
C GLN A 67 -3.77 13.92 -10.37
N ARG A 68 -4.92 14.59 -10.23
CA ARG A 68 -6.14 13.97 -9.72
C ARG A 68 -6.63 12.87 -10.66
N PHE A 69 -6.96 11.71 -10.09
CA PHE A 69 -7.50 10.58 -10.83
C PHE A 69 -8.90 10.17 -10.35
N PRO A 70 -9.87 9.97 -11.26
CA PRO A 70 -9.82 10.20 -12.72
C PRO A 70 -9.83 11.69 -13.09
N TYR A 71 -9.40 12.04 -14.31
CA TYR A 71 -9.24 13.45 -14.73
C TYR A 71 -10.55 14.27 -14.69
N LYS A 72 -11.69 13.66 -15.04
CA LYS A 72 -13.01 14.30 -15.02
C LYS A 72 -13.74 14.00 -13.71
N ILE A 73 -14.39 15.03 -13.13
CA ILE A 73 -15.37 14.81 -12.06
C ILE A 73 -16.66 14.34 -12.70
N THR A 74 -17.18 13.21 -12.24
CA THR A 74 -18.55 12.79 -12.51
C THR A 74 -19.47 13.36 -11.44
N HIS A 75 -20.60 13.94 -11.83
CA HIS A 75 -21.59 14.55 -10.93
C HIS A 75 -22.10 13.61 -9.81
N ARG A 76 -21.94 12.30 -9.97
CA ARG A 76 -22.36 11.28 -8.99
C ARG A 76 -21.34 11.03 -7.87
N ARG A 77 -20.15 11.63 -7.91
CA ARG A 77 -19.09 11.37 -6.91
C ARG A 77 -19.03 12.47 -5.86
N ASN A 78 -19.48 12.14 -4.65
CA ASN A 78 -19.35 13.00 -3.47
C ASN A 78 -17.96 12.91 -2.83
N ALA A 79 -17.25 11.80 -3.01
CA ALA A 79 -15.91 11.61 -2.46
C ALA A 79 -14.84 12.34 -3.30
N ALA A 80 -13.92 13.02 -2.61
CA ALA A 80 -12.76 13.65 -3.22
C ALA A 80 -11.92 12.63 -4.02
N ARG A 81 -11.47 13.02 -5.20
CA ARG A 81 -10.59 12.17 -6.01
C ARG A 81 -9.23 12.04 -5.33
N HIS A 82 -8.61 10.89 -5.57
CA HIS A 82 -7.25 10.66 -5.10
C HIS A 82 -6.24 11.27 -6.07
N ILE A 83 -5.05 11.53 -5.57
CA ILE A 83 -3.95 12.11 -6.31
C ILE A 83 -2.81 11.08 -6.31
N PRO A 84 -2.64 10.29 -7.38
CA PRO A 84 -1.39 9.59 -7.62
C PRO A 84 -0.26 10.62 -7.83
N ILE A 85 0.87 10.35 -7.19
CA ILE A 85 2.09 11.15 -7.27
C ILE A 85 3.19 10.22 -7.74
N LYS A 86 3.71 10.51 -8.92
CA LYS A 86 4.86 9.84 -9.50
C LYS A 86 6.14 10.49 -8.97
N LEU A 87 6.97 9.68 -8.33
CA LEU A 87 8.24 10.11 -7.76
C LEU A 87 9.40 9.59 -8.60
N THR A 88 10.51 10.32 -8.62
CA THR A 88 11.70 9.93 -9.40
C THR A 88 12.50 8.81 -8.74
N LYS A 89 12.48 8.72 -7.40
CA LYS A 89 13.27 7.73 -6.64
C LYS A 89 12.40 6.93 -5.67
N ILE A 90 12.58 5.61 -5.69
CA ILE A 90 11.91 4.69 -4.74
C ILE A 90 12.31 4.95 -3.28
N LYS A 91 13.56 5.32 -3.01
CA LYS A 91 14.04 5.66 -1.66
C LYS A 91 13.24 6.82 -1.06
N PHE A 92 12.87 7.80 -1.88
CA PHE A 92 12.08 8.95 -1.44
C PHE A 92 10.64 8.55 -1.13
N LYS A 93 10.03 7.70 -1.97
CA LYS A 93 8.72 7.09 -1.70
C LYS A 93 8.69 6.40 -0.34
N GLU A 94 9.67 5.54 -0.08
CA GLU A 94 9.76 4.78 1.18
C GLU A 94 9.96 5.68 2.39
N LYS A 95 10.79 6.73 2.27
CA LYS A 95 11.01 7.74 3.31
C LYS A 95 9.69 8.46 3.67
N ILE A 96 8.89 8.87 2.68
CA ILE A 96 7.57 9.48 2.90
C ILE A 96 6.64 8.52 3.62
N LEU A 97 6.52 7.28 3.15
CA LEU A 97 5.62 6.29 3.74
C LEU A 97 6.03 5.92 5.17
N ARG A 98 7.33 5.82 5.45
CA ARG A 98 7.86 5.58 6.80
C ARG A 98 7.53 6.74 7.72
N THR A 99 7.83 7.97 7.32
CA THR A 99 7.59 9.16 8.14
C THR A 99 6.09 9.40 8.37
N THR A 100 5.26 9.09 7.36
CA THR A 100 3.79 9.12 7.50
C THR A 100 3.31 8.13 8.57
N ARG A 101 3.88 6.93 8.62
CA ARG A 101 3.55 5.92 9.64
C ARG A 101 4.02 6.35 11.03
N GLU A 102 5.21 6.94 11.14
CA GLU A 102 5.77 7.44 12.40
C GLU A 102 4.93 8.59 12.97
N LYS A 103 4.49 9.53 12.11
CA LYS A 103 3.66 10.67 12.50
C LYS A 103 2.21 10.31 12.82
N GLN A 104 1.68 9.22 12.25
CA GLN A 104 0.30 8.70 12.35
C GLN A 104 -0.80 9.62 11.78
N GLN A 105 -0.72 10.93 11.98
CA GLN A 105 -1.67 11.93 11.47
C GLN A 105 -0.97 12.86 10.48
N VAL A 106 -1.53 12.94 9.27
CA VAL A 106 -1.09 13.87 8.22
C VAL A 106 -2.25 14.79 7.91
N THR A 107 -1.98 16.09 7.86
CA THR A 107 -3.00 17.12 7.59
C THR A 107 -2.66 17.93 6.34
N HIS A 108 -3.68 18.52 5.73
CA HIS A 108 -3.54 19.56 4.72
C HIS A 108 -4.48 20.69 5.11
N LYS A 109 -3.95 21.85 5.50
CA LYS A 109 -4.76 23.00 5.95
C LYS A 109 -5.73 22.62 7.07
N GLY A 110 -5.26 21.81 8.02
CA GLY A 110 -6.05 21.32 9.14
C GLY A 110 -7.01 20.16 8.82
N ILE A 111 -7.15 19.75 7.56
CA ILE A 111 -7.99 18.60 7.18
C ILE A 111 -7.14 17.32 7.23
N PRO A 112 -7.58 16.25 7.92
CA PRO A 112 -6.84 14.99 7.95
C PRO A 112 -6.86 14.32 6.58
N ILE A 113 -5.67 13.96 6.09
CA ILE A 113 -5.47 13.29 4.81
C ILE A 113 -4.76 11.95 5.01
N ARG A 114 -4.74 11.13 3.97
CA ARG A 114 -4.03 9.84 3.99
C ARG A 114 -3.08 9.74 2.81
N ILE A 115 -1.81 9.46 3.10
CA ILE A 115 -0.79 9.11 2.11
C ILE A 115 -0.54 7.61 2.21
N THR A 116 -0.71 6.90 1.09
CA THR A 116 -0.51 5.45 0.99
C THR A 116 0.33 5.11 -0.23
N ALA A 117 0.85 3.88 -0.31
CA ALA A 117 1.43 3.39 -1.56
C ALA A 117 0.32 3.28 -2.63
N ASP A 118 0.64 3.60 -3.88
CA ASP A 118 -0.21 3.25 -5.01
C ASP A 118 0.03 1.78 -5.40
N LEU A 119 -1.02 0.98 -5.42
CA LEU A 119 -0.99 -0.47 -5.63
C LEU A 119 -2.10 -0.84 -6.63
N SER A 120 -1.96 -1.99 -7.29
CA SER A 120 -3.04 -2.54 -8.10
C SER A 120 -4.28 -2.88 -7.26
N VAL A 121 -5.44 -3.02 -7.91
CA VAL A 121 -6.69 -3.32 -7.21
C VAL A 121 -6.62 -4.72 -6.59
N GLU A 122 -6.05 -5.66 -7.31
CA GLU A 122 -5.82 -7.05 -6.91
C GLU A 122 -4.89 -7.11 -5.69
N THR A 123 -3.80 -6.32 -5.70
CA THR A 123 -2.88 -6.22 -4.57
C THR A 123 -3.51 -5.55 -3.35
N LEU A 124 -4.37 -4.56 -3.55
CA LEU A 124 -5.16 -3.97 -2.46
C LEU A 124 -6.14 -4.98 -1.85
N GLN A 125 -6.80 -5.80 -2.67
CA GLN A 125 -7.68 -6.89 -2.20
C GLN A 125 -6.88 -7.95 -1.44
N ALA A 126 -5.76 -8.41 -1.98
CA ALA A 126 -4.87 -9.38 -1.34
C ALA A 126 -4.38 -8.87 0.03
N ARG A 127 -4.01 -7.59 0.13
CA ARG A 127 -3.65 -6.95 1.41
C ARG A 127 -4.85 -6.82 2.35
N GLY A 128 -6.04 -6.56 1.83
CA GLY A 128 -7.28 -6.53 2.60
C GLY A 128 -7.52 -7.87 3.31
N ASN A 129 -7.48 -8.97 2.55
CA ASN A 129 -7.57 -10.32 3.10
C ASN A 129 -6.43 -10.58 4.09
N GLY A 130 -5.21 -10.21 3.70
CA GLY A 130 -4.01 -10.29 4.53
C GLY A 130 -4.06 -9.55 5.86
N ASN A 131 -4.81 -8.46 5.97
CA ASN A 131 -4.94 -7.71 7.21
C ASN A 131 -5.66 -8.51 8.31
N ILE A 132 -6.57 -9.42 7.95
CA ILE A 132 -7.22 -10.32 8.90
C ILE A 132 -6.17 -11.26 9.50
N PHE A 133 -5.32 -11.86 8.65
CA PHE A 133 -4.19 -12.71 9.05
C PHE A 133 -3.20 -11.93 9.92
N PHE A 134 -2.84 -10.71 9.50
CA PHE A 134 -1.91 -9.86 10.24
C PHE A 134 -2.40 -9.59 11.66
N ARG A 135 -3.68 -9.23 11.82
CA ARG A 135 -4.28 -9.00 13.15
C ARG A 135 -4.27 -10.26 14.00
N PHE A 136 -4.58 -11.41 13.40
CA PHE A 136 -4.55 -12.70 14.09
C PHE A 136 -3.13 -13.06 14.57
N MET A 137 -2.14 -13.02 13.68
CA MET A 137 -0.74 -13.32 14.00
C MET A 137 -0.17 -12.34 15.04
N LYS A 138 -0.58 -11.07 15.00
CA LYS A 138 -0.21 -10.08 16.00
C LYS A 138 -0.71 -10.45 17.40
N ARG A 139 -1.93 -11.01 17.51
CA ARG A 139 -2.47 -11.52 18.79
C ARG A 139 -1.72 -12.75 19.31
N LYS A 140 -1.11 -13.53 18.42
CA LYS A 140 -0.29 -14.71 18.76
C LYS A 140 1.20 -14.39 18.92
N ASN A 141 1.60 -13.10 18.95
CA ASN A 141 2.98 -12.64 19.13
C ASN A 141 3.99 -13.13 18.07
N LEU A 142 3.55 -13.40 16.83
CA LEU A 142 4.41 -13.91 15.76
C LEU A 142 5.13 -12.81 14.94
N GLU A 143 5.13 -11.56 15.43
CA GLU A 143 5.74 -10.39 14.76
C GLU A 143 5.46 -10.32 13.24
N PRO A 144 4.19 -10.30 12.80
CA PRO A 144 3.88 -10.31 11.38
C PRO A 144 4.33 -9.02 10.69
N ARG A 145 4.73 -9.13 9.42
CA ARG A 145 5.07 -8.03 8.52
C ARG A 145 4.44 -8.27 7.14
N ILE A 146 3.84 -7.23 6.57
CA ILE A 146 3.33 -7.24 5.19
C ILE A 146 4.40 -6.63 4.28
N LEU A 147 4.94 -7.43 3.39
CA LEU A 147 5.95 -7.06 2.42
C LEU A 147 5.30 -6.71 1.07
N TYR A 148 6.03 -5.93 0.27
CA TYR A 148 5.60 -5.58 -1.08
C TYR A 148 5.70 -6.80 -2.03
N PRO A 149 4.74 -6.98 -2.96
CA PRO A 149 3.50 -6.23 -3.13
C PRO A 149 2.40 -6.66 -2.15
N ALA A 150 2.23 -7.96 -1.91
CA ALA A 150 1.21 -8.52 -1.01
C ALA A 150 1.67 -9.78 -0.26
N LYS A 151 2.96 -9.86 0.13
CA LYS A 151 3.49 -11.04 0.84
C LYS A 151 3.35 -10.87 2.35
N PHE A 152 2.95 -11.93 3.04
CA PHE A 152 2.88 -11.96 4.50
C PHE A 152 4.10 -12.68 5.02
N SER A 153 4.76 -12.09 6.01
CA SER A 153 5.87 -12.72 6.71
C SER A 153 5.65 -12.69 8.21
N PHE A 154 6.16 -13.68 8.91
CA PHE A 154 6.12 -13.74 10.37
C PHE A 154 7.32 -14.54 10.87
N ARG A 155 7.69 -14.31 12.13
CA ARG A 155 8.74 -15.08 12.79
C ARG A 155 8.11 -16.35 13.38
N PHE A 156 8.67 -17.49 13.03
CA PHE A 156 8.29 -18.77 13.61
C PHE A 156 9.55 -19.62 13.76
N ASP A 157 9.78 -20.14 14.97
CA ASP A 157 10.94 -20.98 15.29
C ASP A 157 12.29 -20.30 14.97
N GLY A 158 12.41 -19.01 15.30
CA GLY A 158 13.61 -18.19 15.03
C GLY A 158 13.77 -17.71 13.58
N GLU A 159 13.05 -18.29 12.62
CA GLU A 159 13.16 -17.96 11.20
C GLU A 159 12.02 -17.04 10.71
N ILE A 160 12.33 -16.15 9.77
CA ILE A 160 11.31 -15.34 9.08
C ILE A 160 10.80 -16.15 7.88
N LYS A 161 9.54 -16.56 7.92
CA LYS A 161 8.88 -17.24 6.80
C LYS A 161 8.01 -16.24 6.05
N SER A 162 8.00 -16.33 4.72
CA SER A 162 7.23 -15.43 3.84
C SER A 162 6.34 -16.22 2.90
N PHE A 163 5.08 -15.80 2.76
CA PHE A 163 4.05 -16.45 1.95
C PHE A 163 3.33 -15.42 1.08
N ALA A 164 3.01 -15.77 -0.16
CA ALA A 164 2.24 -14.92 -1.07
C ALA A 164 0.72 -15.14 -0.92
N ASP A 165 0.31 -16.35 -0.56
CA ASP A 165 -1.07 -16.82 -0.59
C ASP A 165 -1.43 -17.61 0.68
N LYS A 166 -2.74 -17.76 0.90
CA LYS A 166 -3.29 -18.57 2.01
C LYS A 166 -2.97 -20.06 1.80
N GLU A 167 -2.92 -20.53 0.56
CA GLU A 167 -2.73 -21.94 0.27
C GLU A 167 -1.35 -22.45 0.65
N ASN A 168 -0.27 -21.72 0.32
CA ASN A 168 1.07 -22.14 0.72
C ASN A 168 1.25 -22.04 2.24
N LEU A 169 0.61 -21.07 2.90
CA LEU A 169 0.54 -21.03 4.37
C LEU A 169 -0.16 -22.28 4.93
N ARG A 170 -1.27 -22.70 4.32
CA ARG A 170 -2.00 -23.91 4.74
C ARG A 170 -1.12 -25.15 4.59
N LYS A 171 -0.49 -25.34 3.43
CA LYS A 171 0.43 -26.46 3.16
C LYS A 171 1.60 -26.49 4.16
N PHE A 172 2.16 -25.32 4.48
CA PHE A 172 3.23 -25.19 5.47
C PHE A 172 2.74 -25.47 6.89
N SER A 173 1.52 -25.06 7.23
CA SER A 173 0.94 -25.35 8.55
C SER A 173 0.77 -26.86 8.76
N THR A 174 0.38 -27.61 7.73
CA THR A 174 0.14 -29.06 7.84
C THR A 174 1.40 -29.84 8.23
N SER A 175 2.59 -29.39 7.85
CA SER A 175 3.85 -30.03 8.23
C SER A 175 4.36 -29.63 9.62
N LYS A 176 3.73 -28.65 10.28
CA LYS A 176 4.15 -28.10 11.57
C LYS A 176 2.97 -28.10 12.56
N PRO A 177 2.82 -29.12 13.42
CA PRO A 177 1.63 -29.30 14.25
C PRO A 177 1.35 -28.11 15.19
N VAL A 178 2.39 -27.51 15.77
CA VAL A 178 2.26 -26.31 16.63
C VAL A 178 1.67 -25.13 15.86
N LEU A 179 2.18 -24.89 14.63
CA LEU A 179 1.67 -23.82 13.78
C LEU A 179 0.24 -24.11 13.30
N HIS A 180 -0.05 -25.37 12.97
CA HIS A 180 -1.39 -25.79 12.58
C HIS A 180 -2.40 -25.53 13.69
N GLN A 181 -2.07 -25.89 14.93
CA GLN A 181 -2.95 -25.66 16.09
C GLN A 181 -3.14 -24.17 16.36
N LEU A 182 -2.09 -23.36 16.21
CA LEU A 182 -2.16 -21.89 16.35
C LEU A 182 -3.02 -21.24 15.27
N LEU A 183 -3.03 -21.77 14.05
CA LEU A 183 -3.75 -21.22 12.90
C LEU A 183 -5.10 -21.90 12.63
N LYS A 184 -5.53 -22.86 13.45
CA LYS A 184 -6.76 -23.65 13.25
C LYS A 184 -8.03 -22.80 13.20
N GLU A 185 -8.06 -21.67 13.92
CA GLU A 185 -9.19 -20.72 13.91
C GLU A 185 -9.27 -19.90 12.61
N LEU A 186 -8.23 -19.94 11.77
CA LEU A 186 -8.03 -19.04 10.64
C LEU A 186 -7.98 -19.77 9.28
N LEU A 187 -7.56 -21.04 9.28
CA LEU A 187 -7.35 -21.89 8.09
C LEU A 187 -8.55 -22.80 7.85
#